data_AF-A0A6C0BHE0-F1
#
_entry.id   AF-A0A6C0BHE0-F1
#
_cell.length_a   1.000
_cell.length_b   1.000
_cell.length_c   1.000
_cell.angle_alpha   90.00
_cell.angle_beta   90.00
_cell.angle_gamma   90.00
#
_symmetry.space_group_name_H-M   'P 1'
#
loop_
_entity.id
_entity.type
_entity.pdbx_description
1 polymer ?
#
loop_
_entity_poly.entity_id
_entity_poly.type
_entity_poly.pdbx_seq_one_letter_code
_entity_poly.pdbx_strand_id
1 'polypeptide(L)'
;MKGYVYTICVFLTLIIMLTLYDVISYEKYTNELESAVALYPECDFKGNPVYISKGQFTADDLKPLGFSRGLVGSIKILDASAVDLFEHDYFQGRHLRLMDDEECLAFQGFSGITTSIIVS
;
A
#
# COMPACT_ATOMS: atom_id res chain seq x y z
N MET A 1 36.97 1.58 35.32
CA MET A 1 35.53 1.23 35.38
C MET A 1 34.66 2.05 34.42
N LYS A 2 34.85 3.38 34.28
CA LYS A 2 34.02 4.22 33.38
C LYS A 2 34.10 3.86 31.87
N GLY A 3 35.26 3.39 31.38
CA GLY A 3 35.42 3.00 29.96
C GLY A 3 34.70 1.70 29.58
N TYR A 4 34.59 0.73 30.49
CA TYR A 4 33.97 -0.57 30.22
C TYR A 4 32.44 -0.45 30.08
N VAL A 5 31.82 0.40 30.90
CA VAL A 5 30.38 0.73 30.82
C VAL A 5 30.06 1.42 29.49
N TYR A 6 30.93 2.32 29.02
CA TYR A 6 30.77 3.00 27.73
C TYR A 6 30.89 2.02 26.55
N THR A 7 31.91 1.15 26.56
CA THR A 7 32.09 0.14 25.50
C THR A 7 30.93 -0.86 25.44
N ILE A 8 30.41 -1.32 26.58
CA ILE A 8 29.22 -2.20 26.62
C ILE A 8 27.99 -1.46 26.09
N CYS A 9 27.80 -0.20 26.47
CA CYS A 9 26.66 0.59 26.00
C CYS A 9 26.68 0.78 24.48
N VAL A 10 27.85 1.08 23.90
CA VAL A 10 28.01 1.25 22.46
C VAL A 10 27.80 -0.07 21.71
N PHE A 11 28.38 -1.17 22.18
CA PHE A 11 28.15 -2.49 21.56
C PHE A 11 26.70 -2.95 21.66
N LEU A 12 26.06 -2.74 22.81
CA LEU A 12 24.65 -3.09 23.01
C LEU A 12 23.75 -2.23 22.12
N THR A 13 24.02 -0.92 21.98
CA THR A 13 23.28 -0.07 21.05
C THR A 13 23.50 -0.45 19.59
N LEU A 14 24.70 -0.87 19.20
CA LEU A 14 25.00 -1.30 17.83
C LEU A 14 24.28 -2.60 17.49
N ILE A 15 24.27 -3.55 18.43
CA ILE A 15 23.53 -4.82 18.29
C ILE A 15 22.03 -4.54 18.21
N ILE A 16 21.48 -3.67 19.06
CA ILE A 16 20.06 -3.28 19.01
C ILE A 16 19.73 -2.59 17.68
N MET A 17 20.59 -1.72 17.15
CA MET A 17 20.36 -1.06 15.85
C MET A 17 20.40 -2.03 14.67
N LEU A 18 21.30 -3.01 14.69
CA LEU A 18 21.38 -4.06 13.67
C LEU A 18 20.14 -4.97 13.71
N THR A 19 19.75 -5.42 14.91
CA THR A 19 18.57 -6.30 15.03
C THR A 19 17.25 -5.57 14.75
N LEU A 20 17.14 -4.27 15.08
CA LEU A 20 15.97 -3.47 14.72
C LEU A 20 15.85 -3.25 13.21
N TYR A 21 16.97 -3.02 12.51
CA TYR A 21 16.96 -2.91 11.05
C TYR A 21 16.47 -4.20 10.39
N ASP A 22 16.97 -5.35 10.85
CA ASP A 22 16.56 -6.65 10.34
C ASP A 22 15.05 -6.89 10.59
N VAL A 23 14.54 -6.57 11.79
CA VAL A 23 13.11 -6.71 12.12
C VAL A 23 12.23 -5.83 11.24
N ILE A 24 12.59 -4.56 11.03
CA ILE A 24 11.82 -3.63 10.17
C ILE A 24 11.84 -4.11 8.71
N SER A 25 12.96 -4.63 8.23
CA SER A 25 13.07 -5.18 6.87
C SER A 25 12.16 -6.39 6.67
N TYR A 26 12.02 -7.24 7.70
CA TYR A 26 11.16 -8.41 7.68
C TYR A 26 9.67 -8.05 7.72
N GLU A 27 9.28 -7.12 8.58
CA GLU A 27 7.90 -6.62 8.65
C GLU A 27 7.46 -5.96 7.34
N LYS A 28 8.34 -5.21 6.69
CA LYS A 28 8.05 -4.65 5.36
C LYS A 28 7.82 -5.76 4.32
N TYR A 29 8.70 -6.76 4.28
CA TYR A 29 8.62 -7.84 3.31
C TYR A 29 7.35 -8.69 3.47
N THR A 30 6.96 -8.97 4.72
CA THR A 30 5.73 -9.71 5.03
C THR A 30 4.47 -8.95 4.63
N ASN A 31 4.42 -7.63 4.84
CA ASN A 31 3.31 -6.79 4.36
C ASN A 31 3.16 -6.84 2.83
N GLU A 32 4.25 -6.77 2.07
CA GLU A 32 4.22 -6.88 0.60
C GLU A 32 3.74 -8.28 0.14
N LEU A 33 4.04 -9.33 0.90
CA LEU A 33 3.59 -10.70 0.61
C LEU A 33 2.10 -10.92 0.94
N GLU A 34 1.58 -10.26 1.98
CA GLU A 34 0.16 -10.31 2.37
C GLU A 34 -0.71 -9.30 1.60
N SER A 35 -0.11 -8.57 0.67
CA SER A 35 -0.82 -7.60 -0.13
C SER A 35 -1.61 -8.27 -1.24
N ALA A 36 -2.89 -7.94 -1.30
CA ALA A 36 -3.82 -8.51 -2.25
C ALA A 36 -3.82 -7.73 -3.57
N VAL A 37 -3.47 -6.44 -3.52
CA VAL A 37 -3.53 -5.51 -4.65
C VAL A 37 -2.35 -4.54 -4.58
N ALA A 38 -1.81 -4.19 -5.75
CA ALA A 38 -0.88 -3.08 -5.93
C ALA A 38 -1.54 -1.97 -6.75
N LEU A 39 -1.63 -0.77 -6.16
CA LEU A 39 -2.19 0.43 -6.78
C LEU A 39 -1.05 1.32 -7.29
N TYR A 40 -1.09 1.71 -8.55
CA TYR A 40 -0.07 2.54 -9.19
C TYR A 40 -0.62 3.91 -9.56
N PRO A 41 0.20 4.98 -9.45
CA PRO A 41 -0.24 6.34 -9.76
C PRO A 41 -0.41 6.63 -11.24
N GLU A 42 0.25 5.86 -12.09
CA GLU A 42 0.25 6.04 -13.54
C GLU A 42 -0.28 4.78 -14.23
N CYS A 43 -0.60 4.90 -15.53
CA CYS A 43 -0.91 3.75 -16.36
C CYS A 43 0.35 2.89 -16.62
N ASP A 44 0.15 1.67 -17.12
CA ASP A 44 1.21 0.68 -17.37
C ASP A 44 1.99 0.25 -16.11
N PHE A 45 1.37 0.32 -14.92
CA PHE A 45 1.99 -0.04 -13.64
C PHE A 45 3.25 0.76 -13.31
N LYS A 46 3.22 2.06 -13.65
CA LYS A 46 4.33 2.99 -13.42
C LYS A 46 4.17 3.80 -12.14
N GLY A 47 5.30 4.31 -11.66
CA GLY A 47 5.41 5.04 -10.40
C GLY A 47 5.55 4.11 -9.19
N ASN A 48 5.59 4.71 -8.00
CA ASN A 48 5.72 3.96 -6.75
C ASN A 48 4.36 3.33 -6.39
N PRO A 49 4.26 1.99 -6.30
CA PRO A 49 3.01 1.35 -5.93
C PRO A 49 2.73 1.51 -4.44
N VAL A 50 1.44 1.48 -4.11
CA VAL A 50 0.97 1.20 -2.74
C VAL A 50 0.35 -0.17 -2.75
N TYR A 51 0.72 -0.95 -1.75
CA TYR A 51 0.20 -2.28 -1.56
C TYR A 51 -0.87 -2.25 -0.47
N ILE A 52 -2.00 -2.90 -0.73
CA ILE A 52 -3.10 -3.03 0.22
C ILE A 52 -3.57 -4.48 0.27
N SER A 53 -3.90 -4.95 1.47
CA SER A 53 -4.47 -6.27 1.70
C SER A 53 -5.99 -6.27 1.43
N LYS A 54 -6.61 -7.45 1.55
CA LYS A 54 -8.08 -7.60 1.53
C LYS A 54 -8.71 -6.75 2.63
N GLY A 55 -9.79 -6.04 2.31
CA GLY A 55 -10.42 -5.12 3.25
C GLY A 55 -11.23 -4.02 2.58
N GLN A 56 -11.66 -3.06 3.40
CA GLN A 56 -12.43 -1.88 2.98
C GLN A 56 -11.65 -0.64 3.39
N PHE A 57 -11.42 0.26 2.44
CA PHE A 57 -10.58 1.44 2.62
C PHE A 57 -11.35 2.70 2.21
N THR A 58 -11.59 3.57 3.18
CA THR A 58 -12.16 4.91 2.99
C THR A 58 -11.08 5.89 2.52
N ALA A 59 -11.47 7.12 2.19
CA ALA A 59 -10.52 8.16 1.84
C ALA A 59 -9.50 8.42 2.96
N ASP A 60 -9.93 8.32 4.22
CA ASP A 60 -9.06 8.53 5.39
C ASP A 60 -8.04 7.40 5.57
N ASP A 61 -8.40 6.16 5.20
CA ASP A 61 -7.47 5.01 5.24
C ASP A 61 -6.41 5.10 4.13
N LEU A 62 -6.79 5.60 2.96
CA LEU A 62 -5.92 5.70 1.78
C LEU A 62 -4.96 6.91 1.84
N LYS A 63 -5.38 8.01 2.47
CA LYS A 63 -4.59 9.24 2.62
C LYS A 63 -3.18 9.04 3.23
N PRO A 64 -2.99 8.32 4.35
CA PRO A 64 -1.66 8.09 4.93
C PRO A 64 -0.77 7.22 4.04
N LEU A 65 -1.36 6.42 3.14
CA LEU A 65 -0.63 5.59 2.19
C LEU A 65 -0.12 6.38 0.96
N GLY A 66 -0.36 7.69 0.91
CA GLY A 66 0.00 8.54 -0.22
C GLY A 66 -1.06 8.61 -1.31
N PHE A 67 -2.20 7.94 -1.13
CA PHE A 67 -3.36 8.05 -2.01
C PHE A 67 -4.21 9.26 -1.61
N SER A 68 -3.87 10.42 -2.16
CA SER A 68 -4.86 11.50 -2.28
C SER A 68 -5.85 11.20 -3.41
N ARG A 69 -7.07 11.75 -3.33
CA ARG A 69 -8.16 11.47 -4.29
C ARG A 69 -7.65 11.49 -5.73
N GLY A 70 -7.93 10.43 -6.47
CA GLY A 70 -7.68 10.38 -7.91
C GLY A 70 -6.28 9.97 -8.36
N LEU A 71 -5.40 9.58 -7.44
CA LEU A 71 -4.07 9.14 -7.81
C LEU A 71 -3.98 7.67 -8.22
N VAL A 72 -5.07 6.97 -8.57
CA VAL A 72 -4.96 5.59 -9.10
C VAL A 72 -4.99 5.66 -10.64
N GLY A 73 -3.90 5.24 -11.28
CA GLY A 73 -3.75 5.15 -12.72
C GLY A 73 -3.89 3.71 -13.24
N SER A 74 -3.34 2.73 -12.52
CA SER A 74 -3.44 1.31 -12.85
C SER A 74 -3.44 0.43 -11.60
N ILE A 75 -3.91 -0.81 -11.74
CA ILE A 75 -4.10 -1.73 -10.62
C ILE A 75 -3.61 -3.13 -11.02
N LYS A 76 -2.79 -3.74 -10.17
CA LYS A 76 -2.50 -5.18 -10.24
C LYS A 76 -3.24 -5.94 -9.15
N ILE A 77 -3.91 -7.00 -9.52
CA ILE A 77 -4.58 -7.93 -8.61
C ILE A 77 -3.62 -9.10 -8.36
N LEU A 78 -3.12 -9.21 -7.14
CA LEU A 78 -2.09 -10.18 -6.75
C LEU A 78 -2.73 -11.43 -6.13
N ASP A 79 -3.48 -11.22 -5.05
CA ASP A 79 -4.22 -12.24 -4.30
C ASP A 79 -5.55 -11.65 -3.85
N ALA A 80 -6.37 -11.18 -4.79
CA ALA A 80 -7.76 -10.84 -4.56
C ALA A 80 -8.65 -11.49 -5.62
N SER A 81 -9.89 -11.76 -5.26
CA SER A 81 -10.94 -12.20 -6.18
C SER A 81 -11.54 -11.04 -6.97
N ALA A 82 -11.58 -9.84 -6.37
CA ALA A 82 -12.05 -8.62 -7.02
C ALA A 82 -11.60 -7.36 -6.29
N VAL A 83 -11.59 -6.25 -7.02
CA VAL A 83 -11.40 -4.89 -6.51
C VAL A 83 -12.54 -4.01 -6.98
N ASP A 84 -13.28 -3.41 -6.05
CA ASP A 84 -14.33 -2.43 -6.34
C ASP A 84 -13.82 -1.02 -6.01
N LEU A 85 -13.76 -0.15 -7.01
CA LEU A 85 -13.38 1.25 -6.88
C LEU A 85 -14.64 2.11 -6.84
N PHE A 86 -14.70 3.08 -5.93
CA PHE A 86 -15.85 3.97 -5.77
C PHE A 86 -15.43 5.43 -5.94
N GLU A 87 -16.23 6.20 -6.68
CA GLU A 87 -15.95 7.62 -6.92
C GLU A 87 -16.22 8.52 -5.70
N HIS A 88 -17.07 8.06 -4.78
CA HIS A 88 -17.31 8.72 -3.50
C HIS A 88 -16.74 7.91 -2.34
N ASP A 89 -16.56 8.59 -1.20
CA ASP A 89 -16.12 7.96 0.03
C ASP A 89 -17.22 7.06 0.61
N TYR A 90 -16.87 6.20 1.56
CA TYR A 90 -17.78 5.25 2.21
C TYR A 90 -18.53 4.34 1.21
N PHE A 91 -17.87 3.97 0.10
CA PHE A 91 -18.35 2.99 -0.88
C PHE A 91 -19.63 3.41 -1.60
N GLN A 92 -19.71 4.68 -1.99
CA GLN A 92 -20.88 5.28 -2.63
C GLN A 92 -20.61 5.79 -4.05
N GLY A 93 -21.69 6.14 -4.75
CA GLY A 93 -21.62 6.69 -6.12
C GLY A 93 -21.42 5.62 -7.19
N ARG A 94 -20.96 6.05 -8.36
CA ARG A 94 -20.51 5.13 -9.41
C ARG A 94 -19.37 4.26 -8.89
N HIS A 95 -19.37 2.99 -9.30
CA HIS A 95 -18.30 2.06 -8.98
C HIS A 95 -17.81 1.33 -10.23
N LEU A 96 -16.57 0.86 -10.18
CA LEU A 96 -15.94 0.00 -11.17
C LEU A 96 -15.43 -1.26 -10.45
N ARG A 97 -15.85 -2.43 -10.92
CA ARG A 97 -15.37 -3.72 -10.43
C ARG A 97 -14.33 -4.30 -11.38
N LEU A 98 -13.18 -4.67 -10.83
CA LEU A 98 -12.09 -5.32 -11.54
C LEU A 98 -11.90 -6.74 -11.00
N MET A 99 -11.72 -7.69 -11.92
CA MET A 99 -11.41 -9.09 -11.59
C MET A 99 -10.03 -9.52 -12.12
N ASP A 100 -9.41 -8.67 -12.94
CA ASP A 100 -8.09 -8.84 -13.52
C ASP A 100 -7.31 -7.53 -13.40
N ASP A 101 -6.02 -7.57 -13.71
CA ASP A 101 -5.16 -6.39 -13.81
C ASP A 101 -5.76 -5.34 -14.75
N GLU A 102 -5.70 -4.08 -14.36
CA GLU A 102 -6.15 -2.94 -15.17
C GLU A 102 -4.97 -2.04 -15.46
N GLU A 103 -4.50 -2.05 -16.70
CA GLU A 103 -3.32 -1.31 -17.15
C GLU A 103 -3.56 0.20 -17.18
N CYS A 104 -4.80 0.66 -17.33
CA CYS A 104 -5.10 2.09 -17.36
C CYS A 104 -6.57 2.40 -17.05
N LEU A 105 -6.83 2.86 -15.83
CA LEU A 105 -8.16 3.27 -15.36
C LEU A 105 -8.76 4.45 -16.15
N ALA A 106 -7.95 5.18 -16.91
CA ALA A 106 -8.44 6.24 -17.79
C ALA A 106 -9.34 5.67 -18.91
N PHE A 107 -9.05 4.47 -19.42
CA PHE A 107 -9.88 3.80 -20.43
C PHE A 107 -11.24 3.39 -19.87
N GLN A 108 -11.32 3.15 -18.56
CA GLN A 108 -12.57 2.86 -17.84
C GLN A 108 -13.29 4.13 -17.36
N GLY A 109 -12.75 5.32 -17.61
CA GLY A 109 -13.29 6.58 -17.11
C GLY A 109 -13.25 6.70 -15.58
N PHE A 110 -12.27 6.04 -14.95
CA PHE A 110 -12.12 5.92 -13.49
C PHE A 110 -10.77 6.43 -12.94
N SER A 111 -9.87 6.91 -13.80
CA SER A 111 -8.68 7.62 -13.34
C SER A 111 -9.06 8.95 -12.70
N GLY A 112 -8.39 9.36 -11.63
CA GLY A 112 -8.63 10.70 -11.06
C GLY A 112 -9.82 10.79 -10.07
N ILE A 113 -10.60 9.74 -9.87
CA ILE A 113 -11.87 9.85 -9.12
C ILE A 113 -12.04 8.85 -7.98
N THR A 114 -11.24 7.78 -7.92
CA THR A 114 -11.33 6.80 -6.84
C THR A 114 -11.12 7.47 -5.48
N THR A 115 -12.09 7.26 -4.59
CA THR A 115 -12.11 7.83 -3.24
C THR A 115 -12.20 6.74 -2.16
N SER A 116 -12.87 5.62 -2.43
CA SER A 116 -12.88 4.45 -1.54
C SER A 116 -12.77 3.15 -2.33
N ILE A 117 -12.25 2.09 -1.70
CA ILE A 117 -11.89 0.82 -2.35
C ILE A 117 -12.33 -0.36 -1.47
N ILE A 118 -12.90 -1.39 -2.09
CA ILE A 118 -13.12 -2.71 -1.46
C ILE A 118 -12.27 -3.74 -2.18
N VAL A 119 -11.53 -4.54 -1.43
CA VAL A 119 -10.70 -5.66 -1.92
C VAL A 119 -11.21 -6.94 -1.29
N SER A 120 -11.69 -7.88 -2.12
CA SER A 120 -12.29 -9.17 -1.70
C SER A 120 -11.39 -10.35 -1.99
#